data_AF-A0A2U2PB58-F1
#
_entry.id   AF-A0A2U2PB58-F1
#
_cell.length_a   1.000
_cell.length_b   1.000
_cell.length_c   1.000
_cell.angle_alpha   90.00
_cell.angle_beta   90.00
_cell.angle_gamma   90.00
#
_symmetry.space_group_name_H-M   'P 1'
#
loop_
_entity.id
_entity.type
_entity.pdbx_description
1 polymer ?
#
loop_
_entity_poly.entity_id
_entity_poly.type
_entity_poly.pdbx_seq_one_letter_code
_entity_poly.pdbx_strand_id
1 'polypeptide(L)'
;EGNSGGGPSRGDVFGIYFPEKGRIAHVGFVDDWGDKYVVTVEGNTNEAGSREGDGVYRKRRFISCIYKVVKYLPVTRCLKLNT
;
A
#
# COMPACT_ATOMS: atom_id res chain seq x y z
N GLU A 1 2.17 4.28 23.03
CA GLU A 1 1.16 5.27 22.61
C GLU A 1 0.68 4.87 21.21
N GLY A 2 -0.51 4.28 21.11
CA GLY A 2 -1.05 3.79 19.83
C GLY A 2 -1.87 4.89 19.16
N ASN A 3 -1.27 5.59 18.21
CA ASN A 3 -1.93 6.67 17.47
C ASN A 3 -3.21 6.13 16.79
N SER A 4 -4.36 6.64 17.20
CA SER A 4 -5.68 6.35 16.63
C SER A 4 -6.05 7.36 15.52
N GLY A 5 -5.07 8.07 14.96
CA GLY A 5 -5.23 8.99 13.83
C GLY A 5 -5.39 8.23 12.51
N GLY A 6 -6.54 8.44 11.85
CA GLY A 6 -7.06 7.68 10.71
C GLY A 6 -6.33 7.81 9.37
N GLY A 7 -5.00 7.88 9.36
CA GLY A 7 -4.19 7.84 8.14
C GLY A 7 -3.94 6.40 7.64
N PRO A 8 -3.49 6.24 6.38
CA PRO A 8 -2.88 5.02 5.89
C PRO A 8 -1.76 4.53 6.80
N SER A 9 -1.64 3.22 6.93
CA SER A 9 -0.70 2.56 7.82
C SER A 9 -0.05 1.36 7.13
N ARG A 10 1.05 0.88 7.71
CA ARG A 10 1.76 -0.30 7.21
C ARG A 10 0.82 -1.51 7.12
N GLY A 11 0.82 -2.16 5.97
CA GLY A 11 -0.07 -3.29 5.65
C GLY A 11 -1.38 -2.90 4.97
N ASP A 12 -1.73 -1.60 4.92
CA ASP A 12 -2.90 -1.16 4.16
C ASP A 12 -2.70 -1.38 2.66
N VAL A 13 -3.77 -1.71 1.95
CA VAL A 13 -3.72 -1.99 0.52
C VAL A 13 -3.96 -0.68 -0.23
N PHE A 14 -3.09 -0.36 -1.19
CA PHE A 14 -3.25 0.79 -2.05
C PHE A 14 -3.63 0.37 -3.47
N GLY A 15 -4.25 1.29 -4.21
CA GLY A 15 -4.59 1.13 -5.61
C GLY A 15 -4.14 2.31 -6.46
N ILE A 16 -3.65 2.02 -7.66
CA ILE A 16 -3.33 3.01 -8.70
C ILE A 16 -4.38 2.90 -9.81
N TYR A 17 -4.96 4.04 -10.17
CA TYR A 17 -5.96 4.14 -11.23
C TYR A 17 -5.33 4.37 -12.59
N PHE A 18 -5.78 3.62 -13.59
CA PHE A 18 -5.29 3.70 -14.96
C PHE A 18 -6.44 4.22 -15.84
N PRO A 19 -6.41 5.48 -16.30
CA PRO A 19 -7.50 6.09 -17.06
C PRO A 19 -7.89 5.30 -18.31
N GLU A 20 -6.91 4.78 -19.05
CA GLU A 20 -7.11 3.95 -20.24
C GLU A 20 -7.93 2.68 -19.99
N LYS A 21 -7.95 2.20 -18.75
CA LYS A 21 -8.67 0.98 -18.34
C LYS A 21 -9.95 1.28 -17.57
N GLY A 22 -10.20 2.53 -17.21
CA GLY A 22 -11.37 2.95 -16.42
C GLY A 22 -11.43 2.34 -15.01
N ARG A 23 -10.31 1.86 -14.45
CA ARG A 23 -10.29 1.16 -13.15
C ARG A 23 -8.95 1.23 -12.43
N ILE A 24 -8.95 0.82 -11.17
CA ILE A 24 -7.72 0.46 -10.44
C ILE A 24 -7.11 -0.77 -11.13
N ALA A 25 -5.90 -0.62 -11.65
CA ALA A 25 -5.23 -1.65 -12.45
C ALA A 25 -3.89 -2.11 -11.87
N HIS A 26 -3.45 -1.51 -10.76
CA HIS A 26 -2.29 -1.95 -9.99
C HIS A 26 -2.54 -1.79 -8.50
N VAL A 27 -2.08 -2.75 -7.72
CA VAL A 27 -2.26 -2.80 -6.27
C VAL A 27 -0.99 -3.31 -5.59
N GLY A 28 -0.88 -3.01 -4.31
CA GLY A 28 0.16 -3.53 -3.43
C GLY A 28 -0.19 -3.16 -1.99
N PHE A 29 0.78 -3.27 -1.09
CA PHE A 29 0.60 -2.84 0.29
C PHE A 29 1.62 -1.78 0.70
N VAL A 30 1.20 -0.93 1.64
CA VAL A 30 2.03 0.11 2.25
C VAL A 30 3.04 -0.54 3.18
N ASP A 31 4.32 -0.24 3.00
CA ASP A 31 5.37 -0.61 3.95
C ASP A 31 5.70 0.54 4.90
N ASP A 32 5.68 1.77 4.39
CA ASP A 32 5.85 3.00 5.18
C ASP A 32 5.14 4.19 4.52
N TRP A 33 4.64 5.13 5.32
CA TRP A 33 3.90 6.30 4.85
C TRP A 33 4.47 7.59 5.45
N GLY A 34 5.15 8.40 4.63
CA GLY A 34 5.66 9.71 5.02
C GLY A 34 4.77 10.86 4.57
N ASP A 35 5.31 12.09 4.58
CA ASP A 35 4.53 13.29 4.26
C ASP A 35 4.28 13.49 2.75
N LYS A 36 5.26 13.11 1.92
CA LYS A 36 5.24 13.32 0.46
C LYS A 36 5.34 12.02 -0.34
N TYR A 37 5.98 11.03 0.27
CA TYR A 37 6.28 9.76 -0.37
C TYR A 37 5.73 8.60 0.46
N VAL A 38 5.36 7.54 -0.25
CA VAL A 38 4.99 6.24 0.31
C VAL A 38 5.99 5.20 -0.16
N VAL A 39 6.39 4.31 0.73
CA VAL A 39 7.13 3.08 0.39
C VAL A 39 6.13 1.95 0.28
N THR A 40 6.12 1.29 -0.88
CA THR A 40 5.15 0.26 -1.24
C THR A 40 5.87 -1.05 -1.54
N VAL A 41 5.20 -2.18 -1.29
CA VAL A 41 5.62 -3.49 -1.78
C VAL A 41 4.63 -3.94 -2.84
N GLU A 42 5.15 -4.29 -4.01
CA GLU A 42 4.36 -4.50 -5.22
C GLU A 42 4.82 -5.78 -5.91
N GLY A 43 3.86 -6.65 -6.20
CA GLY A 43 4.08 -7.84 -7.00
C GLY A 43 3.88 -7.58 -8.49
N ASN A 44 4.35 -8.53 -9.31
CA ASN A 44 4.30 -8.45 -10.77
C ASN A 44 4.79 -7.10 -11.27
N THR A 45 5.93 -6.68 -10.74
CA THR A 45 6.61 -5.47 -11.19
C THR A 45 8.09 -5.74 -11.44
N ASN A 46 8.78 -4.76 -12.02
CA ASN A 46 10.21 -4.75 -12.24
C ASN A 46 10.77 -3.36 -11.88
N GLU A 47 12.06 -3.10 -12.08
CA GLU A 47 12.65 -1.79 -11.78
C GLU A 47 11.90 -0.63 -12.45
N ALA A 48 11.48 -0.80 -13.71
CA ALA A 48 10.72 0.19 -14.48
C ALA A 48 9.23 0.31 -14.08
N GLY A 49 8.68 -0.61 -13.28
CA GLY A 49 7.26 -0.60 -12.93
C GLY A 49 6.34 -1.27 -13.96
N SER A 50 6.87 -2.15 -14.80
CA SER A 50 6.11 -2.87 -15.85
C SER A 50 5.10 -3.86 -15.26
N ARG A 51 4.09 -4.20 -16.06
CA ARG A 51 3.07 -5.24 -15.77
C ARG A 51 3.51 -6.64 -16.16
N GLU A 52 4.60 -6.75 -16.92
CA GLU A 52 5.31 -8.00 -17.21
C GLU A 52 6.47 -8.14 -16.21
N GLY A 53 6.15 -7.95 -14.93
CA GLY A 53 7.14 -7.91 -13.88
C GLY A 53 7.67 -9.30 -13.54
N ASP A 54 8.93 -9.35 -13.15
CA ASP A 54 9.64 -10.57 -12.82
C ASP A 54 9.59 -10.91 -11.32
N GLY A 55 9.09 -10.00 -10.48
CA GLY A 55 9.07 -10.25 -9.04
C GLY A 55 8.29 -9.28 -8.18
N VAL A 56 8.69 -9.26 -6.92
CA VAL A 56 8.14 -8.42 -5.86
C VAL A 56 9.19 -7.38 -5.48
N TYR A 57 8.83 -6.10 -5.55
CA TYR A 57 9.78 -5.01 -5.31
C TYR A 57 9.23 -3.99 -4.33
N ARG A 58 10.16 -3.39 -3.57
CA ARG A 58 9.90 -2.17 -2.83
C ARG A 58 10.06 -0.97 -3.75
N LYS A 59 9.06 -0.09 -3.79
CA LYS A 59 9.10 1.14 -4.58
C LYS A 59 8.81 2.36 -3.71
N ARG A 60 9.46 3.48 -4.04
CA ARG A 60 9.15 4.79 -3.48
C ARG A 60 8.29 5.55 -4.48
N ARG A 61 7.09 5.95 -4.06
CA ARG A 61 6.13 6.66 -4.91
C ARG A 61 5.75 7.99 -4.28
N PHE A 62 5.37 8.96 -5.10
CA PHE A 62 4.67 10.14 -4.60
C PHE A 62 3.26 9.73 -4.16
N ILE A 63 2.79 10.31 -3.05
CA ILE A 63 1.43 10.05 -2.55
C ILE A 63 0.36 10.43 -3.58
N SER A 64 0.63 11.45 -4.41
CA SER A 64 -0.26 11.87 -5.49
C SER A 64 -0.50 10.80 -6.56
N CYS A 65 0.35 9.78 -6.67
CA CYS A 65 0.14 8.65 -7.57
C CYS A 65 -0.81 7.59 -7.00
N ILE A 66 -1.13 7.66 -5.72
CA ILE A 66 -2.01 6.71 -5.04
C ILE A 66 -3.45 7.20 -5.19
N TYR A 67 -4.30 6.38 -5.80
CA TYR A 67 -5.69 6.76 -6.06
C TYR A 67 -6.59 6.47 -4.84
N LYS A 68 -6.43 5.29 -4.24
CA LYS A 68 -7.18 4.86 -3.05
C LYS A 68 -6.30 4.02 -2.14
N VAL A 69 -6.62 4.05 -0.85
CA VAL A 69 -6.06 3.15 0.17
C VAL A 69 -7.21 2.56 0.97
N VAL A 70 -7.12 1.27 1.29
CA VAL A 70 -8.10 0.55 2.12
C VAL A 70 -7.39 -0.09 3.30
N LYS A 71 -7.98 0.06 4.49
CA LYS A 71 -7.55 -0.69 5.67
C LYS A 71 -8.02 -2.12 5.53
N TYR A 72 -7.07 -3.03 5.31
CA TYR A 72 -7.38 -4.44 5.11
C TYR A 72 -7.27 -5.25 6.40
N LEU A 73 -6.30 -4.91 7.26
CA LEU A 73 -6.17 -5.54 8.56
C LEU A 73 -7.14 -4.88 9.55
N PRO A 74 -8.00 -5.66 10.25
CA PRO A 74 -8.76 -5.10 11.35
C PRO A 74 -7.78 -4.62 12.41
N VAL A 75 -8.15 -3.55 13.13
CA VAL A 75 -7.39 -3.13 14.31
C VAL A 75 -7.55 -4.21 15.37
N THR A 76 -6.74 -5.26 15.30
CA THR A 76 -6.67 -6.27 16.33
C THR A 76 -6.05 -5.57 17.53
N ARG A 77 -6.88 -5.08 18.46
CA ARG A 77 -6.44 -4.99 19.85
C ARG A 77 -5.92 -6.38 20.17
N CYS A 78 -4.62 -6.47 20.47
CA CYS A 78 -3.98 -7.69 20.92
C CYS A 78 -4.96 -8.37 21.90
N LEU A 79 -5.54 -9.50 21.49
CA LEU A 79 -6.17 -10.41 22.43
C LEU A 79 -5.00 -10.88 23.27
N LYS A 80 -4.79 -10.23 24.42
CA LYS A 80 -3.94 -10.79 25.46
C LYS A 80 -4.54 -12.15 25.75
N LEU A 81 -3.91 -13.20 25.21
CA LEU A 81 -4.15 -14.55 25.65
C LEU A 81 -3.66 -14.55 27.10
N ASN A 82 -4.61 -14.44 28.03
CA ASN A 82 -4.34 -14.66 29.44
C ASN A 82 -3.81 -16.08 29.55
N THR A 83 -2.53 -16.18 29.90
CA THR A 83 -1.92 -17.40 30.45
C THR A 83 -1.97 -17.29 31.96
#